data_AF-A0ABC9AUN5-F1
#
_entry.id   AF-A0ABC9AUN5-F1
#
_cell.length_a   1.000
_cell.length_b   1.000
_cell.length_c   1.000
_cell.angle_alpha   90.00
_cell.angle_beta   90.00
_cell.angle_gamma   90.00
#
_symmetry.space_group_name_H-M   'P 1'
#
loop_
_entity.id
_entity.type
_entity.pdbx_description
1 polymer ?
#
loop_
_entity_poly.entity_id
_entity_poly.type
_entity_poly.pdbx_seq_one_letter_code
_entity_poly.pdbx_strand_id
1 'polypeptide(L)'
;MSSTTASSSAAAAETVTGSHVLTIDGYSKTKPALGVGDTVESKRFLVGGHRWYIECYPCGQDEEAAGWVSVFLCLDHHHHGAAMDGEVQARCKFVLLNRAGETFFEAPLEHQVLTFCRASYAWGHDIIKITELEELCLLKDCQDFVRIRCDVTVIREPHPGDTHRDLGDLLANQEAGRDVKFEVGGEQFTAHRCVLAARSTVFMAELFGGPGELNNAANTSLVRIDGMEPRVFKALLHFIYTDSFSEVDEGDDNKVAMAQGLLAAADRYGLERLKMVCGDMLCSYIDEATALTTLQLARKHGCHKLKEACTKFVNDVLADVGQV
;
A
#
# COMPACT_ATOMS: atom_id res chain seq x y z
N MET A 1 -46.38 -1.85 32.13
CA MET A 1 -44.98 -2.29 32.27
C MET A 1 -44.36 -2.21 30.88
N SER A 2 -43.62 -1.15 30.61
CA SER A 2 -43.00 -0.91 29.30
C SER A 2 -41.73 -1.76 29.21
N SER A 3 -41.70 -2.71 28.28
CA SER A 3 -40.54 -3.56 28.02
C SER A 3 -39.56 -2.80 27.12
N THR A 4 -38.46 -2.33 27.69
CA THR A 4 -37.33 -1.78 26.93
C THR A 4 -36.55 -2.95 26.33
N THR A 5 -36.66 -3.15 25.02
CA THR A 5 -35.75 -4.05 24.27
C THR A 5 -34.45 -3.32 24.02
N ALA A 6 -33.41 -3.67 24.78
CA ALA A 6 -32.04 -3.27 24.48
C ALA A 6 -31.53 -4.14 23.32
N SER A 7 -31.28 -3.52 22.17
CA SER A 7 -30.54 -4.15 21.07
C SER A 7 -29.07 -3.77 21.23
N SER A 8 -28.23 -4.77 21.51
CA SER A 8 -26.77 -4.63 21.52
C SER A 8 -26.24 -5.20 20.21
N SER A 9 -25.70 -4.33 19.36
CA SER A 9 -24.94 -4.70 18.17
C SER A 9 -23.46 -4.55 18.50
N ALA A 10 -22.82 -5.64 18.93
CA ALA A 10 -21.37 -5.68 18.93
C ALA A 10 -20.91 -5.90 17.48
N ALA A 11 -20.43 -4.84 16.83
CA ALA A 11 -19.75 -4.98 15.55
C ALA A 11 -18.46 -5.78 15.81
N ALA A 12 -18.43 -7.03 15.35
CA ALA A 12 -17.23 -7.86 15.47
C ALA A 12 -16.11 -7.22 14.66
N ALA A 13 -14.93 -7.04 15.26
CA ALA A 13 -13.77 -6.53 14.54
C ALA A 13 -13.45 -7.44 13.35
N GLU A 14 -13.36 -6.83 12.17
CA GLU A 14 -12.99 -7.54 10.96
C GLU A 14 -11.50 -7.86 11.07
N THR A 15 -11.11 -9.11 10.82
CA THR A 15 -9.71 -9.51 10.90
C THR A 15 -9.26 -10.05 9.56
N VAL A 16 -8.09 -9.61 9.11
CA VAL A 16 -7.45 -10.12 7.89
C VAL A 16 -6.16 -10.80 8.30
N THR A 17 -6.04 -12.09 7.99
CA THR A 17 -4.87 -12.89 8.32
C THR A 17 -4.07 -13.22 7.07
N GLY A 18 -2.76 -13.18 7.17
CA GLY A 18 -1.82 -13.63 6.15
C GLY A 18 -0.54 -14.14 6.79
N SER A 19 0.33 -14.76 6.00
CA SER A 19 1.62 -15.23 6.50
C SER A 19 2.73 -15.04 5.47
N HIS A 20 3.94 -14.90 5.96
CA HIS A 20 5.14 -14.78 5.13
C HIS A 20 6.29 -15.57 5.72
N VAL A 21 7.17 -16.09 4.86
CA VAL A 21 8.32 -16.90 5.29
C VAL A 21 9.62 -16.20 4.87
N LEU A 22 10.41 -15.81 5.85
CA LEU A 22 11.81 -15.44 5.66
C LEU A 22 12.65 -16.72 5.59
N THR A 23 13.47 -16.84 4.55
CA THR A 23 14.46 -17.92 4.39
C THR A 23 15.85 -17.30 4.38
N ILE A 24 16.71 -17.72 5.32
CA ILE A 24 18.12 -17.33 5.39
C ILE A 24 18.92 -18.52 4.88
N ASP A 25 19.32 -18.48 3.62
CA ASP A 25 20.20 -19.48 3.03
C ASP A 25 21.66 -19.25 3.44
N GLY A 26 22.42 -20.34 3.56
CA GLY A 26 23.81 -20.30 3.99
C GLY A 26 24.01 -19.88 5.45
N TYR A 27 23.08 -20.14 6.37
CA TYR A 27 23.09 -19.57 7.73
C TYR A 27 24.43 -19.70 8.46
N SER A 28 25.06 -20.87 8.41
CA SER A 28 26.37 -21.17 9.01
C SER A 28 27.53 -20.37 8.41
N LYS A 29 27.41 -19.94 7.14
CA LYS A 29 28.40 -19.11 6.45
C LYS A 29 28.12 -17.63 6.58
N THR A 30 26.86 -17.26 6.65
CA THR A 30 26.40 -15.87 6.75
C THR A 30 26.57 -15.38 8.19
N LYS A 31 26.22 -16.18 9.19
CA LYS A 31 26.28 -15.80 10.61
C LYS A 31 27.65 -15.30 11.08
N PRO A 32 28.80 -15.91 10.75
CA PRO A 32 30.11 -15.40 11.17
C PRO A 32 30.45 -13.99 10.66
N ALA A 33 29.78 -13.53 9.59
CA ALA A 33 29.92 -12.18 9.07
C ALA A 33 28.96 -11.18 9.72
N LEU A 34 28.04 -11.65 10.57
CA LEU A 34 27.03 -10.84 11.26
C LEU A 34 27.39 -10.68 12.74
N GLY A 35 27.41 -9.45 13.21
CA GLY A 35 27.49 -9.08 14.62
C GLY A 35 26.13 -8.82 15.24
N VAL A 36 26.16 -8.48 16.52
CA VAL A 36 25.00 -7.93 17.24
C VAL A 36 24.52 -6.67 16.51
N GLY A 37 23.21 -6.56 16.28
CA GLY A 37 22.59 -5.45 15.55
C GLY A 37 22.57 -5.58 14.03
N ASP A 38 23.27 -6.56 13.44
CA ASP A 38 23.15 -6.82 12.01
C ASP A 38 21.84 -7.58 11.70
N THR A 39 21.15 -7.13 10.65
CA THR A 39 19.80 -7.61 10.30
C THR A 39 19.75 -8.27 8.92
N VAL A 40 18.82 -9.22 8.78
CA VAL A 40 18.40 -9.82 7.52
C VAL A 40 16.91 -9.59 7.34
N GLU A 41 16.54 -8.84 6.30
CA GLU A 41 15.15 -8.52 5.97
C GLU A 41 14.51 -9.56 5.04
N SER A 42 13.21 -9.80 5.24
CA SER A 42 12.39 -10.49 4.24
C SER A 42 12.00 -9.58 3.09
N LYS A 43 11.48 -10.18 2.03
CA LYS A 43 10.69 -9.42 1.06
C LYS A 43 9.46 -8.83 1.75
N ARG A 44 8.98 -7.72 1.21
CA ARG A 44 7.74 -7.10 1.66
C ARG A 44 6.53 -7.93 1.21
N PHE A 45 5.50 -7.99 2.03
CA PHE A 45 4.26 -8.74 1.78
C PHE A 45 3.04 -7.96 2.23
N LEU A 46 1.87 -8.26 1.65
CA LEU A 46 0.63 -7.54 1.91
C LEU A 46 -0.30 -8.35 2.82
N VAL A 47 -0.74 -7.74 3.92
CA VAL A 47 -1.80 -8.28 4.79
C VAL A 47 -2.66 -7.12 5.26
N GLY A 48 -3.99 -7.28 5.16
CA GLY A 48 -4.93 -6.27 5.65
C GLY A 48 -4.84 -4.92 4.95
N GLY A 49 -4.30 -4.85 3.73
CA GLY A 49 -4.10 -3.59 2.98
C GLY A 49 -2.84 -2.83 3.39
N HIS A 50 -2.02 -3.40 4.26
CA HIS A 50 -0.76 -2.83 4.71
C HIS A 50 0.41 -3.68 4.21
N ARG A 51 1.56 -3.02 4.00
CA ARG A 51 2.79 -3.65 3.56
C ARG A 51 3.69 -3.91 4.76
N TRP A 52 4.11 -5.15 4.90
CA TRP A 52 4.88 -5.63 6.04
C TRP A 52 6.18 -6.26 5.57
N TYR A 53 7.16 -6.38 6.46
CA TYR A 53 8.36 -7.20 6.26
C TYR A 53 8.85 -7.73 7.61
N ILE A 54 9.67 -8.76 7.58
CA ILE A 54 10.28 -9.38 8.76
C ILE A 54 11.72 -8.89 8.84
N GLU A 55 12.13 -8.40 9.99
CA GLU A 55 13.54 -8.19 10.33
C GLU A 55 13.99 -9.30 11.28
N CYS A 56 15.07 -9.99 10.91
CA CYS A 56 15.69 -11.00 11.75
C CYS A 56 17.11 -10.55 12.11
N TYR A 57 17.43 -10.58 13.39
CA TYR A 57 18.76 -10.31 13.94
C TYR A 57 19.38 -11.64 14.40
N PRO A 58 20.21 -12.30 13.57
CA PRO A 58 20.71 -13.65 13.87
C PRO A 58 21.64 -13.74 15.09
N CYS A 59 22.21 -12.61 15.50
CA CYS A 59 23.14 -12.49 16.62
C CYS A 59 22.59 -11.66 17.80
N GLY A 60 21.31 -11.28 17.75
CA GLY A 60 20.65 -10.40 18.71
C GLY A 60 20.52 -8.97 18.18
N GLN A 61 19.41 -8.29 18.52
CA GLN A 61 19.17 -6.90 18.09
C GLN A 61 20.15 -5.92 18.72
N ASP A 62 20.49 -6.12 19.99
CA ASP A 62 21.40 -5.29 20.76
C ASP A 62 22.24 -6.16 21.70
N GLU A 63 23.11 -5.51 22.48
CA GLU A 63 24.02 -6.20 23.41
C GLU A 63 23.28 -6.94 24.53
N GLU A 64 22.04 -6.56 24.86
CA GLU A 64 21.23 -7.27 25.85
C GLU A 64 20.67 -8.58 25.27
N ALA A 65 20.29 -8.54 23.98
CA ALA A 65 19.85 -9.71 23.21
C ALA A 65 21.01 -10.58 22.68
N ALA A 66 22.26 -10.27 23.01
CA ALA A 66 23.41 -11.04 22.55
C ALA A 66 23.28 -12.54 22.92
N GLY A 67 23.44 -13.41 21.92
CA GLY A 67 23.27 -14.86 22.08
C GLY A 67 21.85 -15.37 21.78
N TRP A 68 20.91 -14.48 21.47
CA TRP A 68 19.57 -14.81 20.98
C TRP A 68 19.41 -14.48 19.50
N VAL A 69 18.43 -15.11 18.87
CA VAL A 69 17.88 -14.67 17.59
C VAL A 69 16.65 -13.84 17.87
N SER A 70 16.68 -12.56 17.47
CA SER A 70 15.58 -11.62 17.64
C SER A 70 14.83 -11.44 16.33
N VAL A 71 13.50 -11.41 16.37
CA VAL A 71 12.68 -11.28 15.15
C VAL A 71 11.58 -10.26 15.36
N PHE A 72 11.42 -9.38 14.38
CA PHE A 72 10.47 -8.27 14.38
C PHE A 72 9.60 -8.32 13.13
N LEU A 73 8.33 -7.98 13.31
CA LEU A 73 7.43 -7.61 12.23
C LEU A 73 7.51 -6.10 12.10
N CYS A 74 7.72 -5.62 10.88
CA CYS A 74 7.86 -4.20 10.59
C CYS A 74 6.76 -3.75 9.61
N LEU A 75 6.15 -2.60 9.90
CA LEU A 75 5.22 -1.92 9.02
C LEU A 75 6.00 -1.00 8.07
N ASP A 76 5.88 -1.26 6.77
CA ASP A 76 6.54 -0.46 5.74
C ASP A 76 5.71 0.78 5.40
N HIS A 77 6.18 1.94 5.88
CA HIS A 77 5.54 3.23 5.65
C HIS A 77 5.97 3.90 4.33
N HIS A 78 6.85 3.28 3.54
CA HIS A 78 7.31 3.86 2.26
C HIS A 78 6.29 3.73 1.12
N HIS A 79 5.11 3.14 1.36
CA HIS A 79 4.04 3.07 0.36
C HIS A 79 3.00 4.17 0.57
N HIS A 80 2.99 5.16 -0.33
CA HIS A 80 2.04 6.26 -0.34
C HIS A 80 0.70 5.81 -0.96
N GLY A 81 -0.37 5.74 -0.15
CA GLY A 81 -1.70 5.42 -0.70
C GLY A 81 -2.87 5.38 0.29
N ALA A 82 -2.65 5.00 1.54
CA ALA A 82 -3.66 5.08 2.60
C ALA A 82 -3.36 6.30 3.51
N ALA A 83 -4.40 6.91 4.07
CA ALA A 83 -4.33 8.08 4.94
C ALA A 83 -3.14 8.01 5.92
N MET A 84 -2.17 8.92 5.71
CA MET A 84 -0.97 9.04 6.54
C MET A 84 -1.31 9.73 7.86
N ASP A 85 -1.87 8.97 8.81
CA ASP A 85 -1.66 9.05 10.27
C ASP A 85 -2.41 7.95 11.05
N GLY A 86 -2.78 6.84 10.38
CA GLY A 86 -3.54 5.77 11.02
C GLY A 86 -2.64 4.82 11.82
N GLU A 87 -2.99 4.60 13.08
CA GLU A 87 -2.49 3.47 13.86
C GLU A 87 -3.01 2.16 13.28
N VAL A 88 -2.12 1.18 13.06
CA VAL A 88 -2.49 -0.15 12.59
C VAL A 88 -2.40 -1.13 13.75
N GLN A 89 -3.53 -1.72 14.14
CA GLN A 89 -3.54 -2.77 15.14
C GLN A 89 -3.35 -4.13 14.48
N ALA A 90 -2.38 -4.91 14.95
CA ALA A 90 -2.16 -6.26 14.46
C ALA A 90 -1.70 -7.20 15.59
N ARG A 91 -1.89 -8.50 15.37
CA ARG A 91 -1.24 -9.56 16.13
C ARG A 91 -0.24 -10.22 15.21
N CYS A 92 0.92 -10.58 15.74
CA CYS A 92 1.90 -11.36 15.01
C CYS A 92 2.35 -12.58 15.79
N LYS A 93 2.81 -13.58 15.07
CA LYS A 93 3.32 -14.83 15.61
C LYS A 93 4.51 -15.28 14.78
N PHE A 94 5.62 -15.60 15.44
CA PHE A 94 6.80 -16.15 14.78
C PHE A 94 6.91 -17.66 15.00
N VAL A 95 7.15 -18.38 13.91
CA VAL A 95 7.24 -19.84 13.88
C VAL A 95 8.49 -20.25 13.13
N LEU A 96 9.36 -21.02 13.78
CA LEU A 96 10.48 -21.68 13.10
C LEU A 96 9.97 -22.94 12.41
N LEU A 97 10.33 -23.11 11.14
CA LEU A 97 9.90 -24.22 10.31
C LEU A 97 11.02 -25.25 10.14
N ASN A 98 10.66 -26.54 10.17
CA ASN A 98 11.59 -27.62 9.82
C ASN A 98 11.78 -27.74 8.30
N ARG A 99 12.58 -28.73 7.89
CA ARG A 99 12.78 -29.16 6.50
C ARG A 99 11.49 -29.24 5.67
N ALA A 100 10.46 -29.91 6.18
CA ALA A 100 9.22 -30.17 5.45
C ALA A 100 8.31 -28.93 5.35
N GLY A 101 8.69 -27.81 5.99
CA GLY A 101 7.84 -26.62 6.10
C GLY A 101 6.83 -26.73 7.24
N GLU A 102 6.99 -27.73 8.11
CA GLU A 102 6.13 -27.93 9.27
C GLU A 102 6.63 -27.11 10.45
N THR A 103 5.71 -26.73 11.32
CA THR A 103 6.01 -26.04 12.57
C THR A 103 6.96 -26.90 13.42
N PHE A 104 8.13 -26.33 13.72
CA PHE A 104 9.16 -26.99 14.51
C PHE A 104 9.28 -26.38 15.90
N PHE A 105 9.24 -25.04 15.96
CA PHE A 105 9.20 -24.31 17.20
C PHE A 105 8.29 -23.11 17.03
N GLU A 106 7.43 -22.90 18.01
CA GLU A 106 6.53 -21.77 18.08
C GLU A 106 7.02 -20.86 19.20
N ALA A 107 7.40 -19.64 18.85
CA ALA A 107 7.82 -18.68 19.86
C ALA A 107 6.63 -18.37 20.78
N PRO A 108 6.80 -18.31 22.11
CA PRO A 108 5.70 -18.06 23.03
C PRO A 108 4.99 -16.75 22.67
N LEU A 109 3.70 -16.80 22.33
CA LEU A 109 2.92 -15.59 22.13
C LEU A 109 2.63 -14.91 23.47
N GLU A 110 3.21 -13.74 23.70
CA GLU A 110 2.48 -12.73 24.44
C GLU A 110 1.33 -12.24 23.55
N HIS A 111 0.09 -12.52 23.97
CA HIS A 111 -1.15 -12.25 23.22
C HIS A 111 -1.49 -10.75 23.16
N GLN A 112 -0.53 -9.89 22.83
CA GLN A 112 -0.72 -8.46 22.79
C GLN A 112 -1.18 -8.01 21.39
N VAL A 113 -2.21 -7.17 21.36
CA VAL A 113 -2.50 -6.38 20.16
C VAL A 113 -1.43 -5.30 20.07
N LEU A 114 -0.67 -5.33 18.98
CA LEU A 114 0.44 -4.44 18.71
C LEU A 114 -0.07 -3.26 17.88
N THR A 115 0.28 -2.05 18.30
CA THR A 115 -0.08 -0.82 17.58
C THR A 115 1.12 -0.33 16.78
N PHE A 116 1.02 -0.41 15.46
CA PHE A 116 2.02 0.07 14.53
C PHE A 116 1.70 1.49 14.09
N CYS A 117 2.70 2.36 14.13
CA CYS A 117 2.63 3.70 13.57
C CYS A 117 4.02 4.15 13.13
N ARG A 118 4.13 5.37 12.58
CA ARG A 118 5.41 5.89 12.10
C ARG A 118 6.50 5.97 13.19
N ALA A 119 6.11 6.22 14.44
CA ALA A 119 7.04 6.26 15.57
C ALA A 119 7.37 4.86 16.13
N SER A 120 6.45 3.90 15.97
CA SER A 120 6.56 2.53 16.49
C SER A 120 6.23 1.54 15.38
N TYR A 121 7.11 1.46 14.38
CA TYR A 121 6.86 0.70 13.15
C TYR A 121 7.27 -0.77 13.25
N ALA A 122 7.98 -1.18 14.31
CA ALA A 122 8.51 -2.53 14.47
C ALA A 122 8.13 -3.09 15.85
N TRP A 123 7.67 -4.34 15.88
CA TRP A 123 7.35 -5.08 17.09
C TRP A 123 7.83 -6.52 16.97
N GLY A 124 8.46 -7.03 18.03
CA GLY A 124 9.16 -8.31 18.01
C GLY A 124 9.82 -8.63 19.34
N HIS A 125 10.53 -9.74 19.37
CA HIS A 125 11.22 -10.21 20.58
C HIS A 125 12.29 -11.26 20.25
N ASP A 126 13.04 -11.66 21.28
CA ASP A 126 13.97 -12.78 21.22
C ASP A 126 13.19 -14.09 21.19
N ILE A 127 13.39 -14.90 20.14
CA ILE A 127 12.57 -16.09 19.90
C ILE A 127 13.26 -17.40 20.28
N ILE A 128 14.59 -17.49 20.16
CA ILE A 128 15.37 -18.71 20.48
C ILE A 128 16.83 -18.37 20.76
N LYS A 129 17.50 -19.13 21.63
CA LYS A 129 18.94 -19.00 21.79
C LYS A 129 19.65 -19.52 20.54
N ILE A 130 20.73 -18.85 20.17
CA ILE A 130 21.54 -19.23 19.03
C ILE A 130 22.06 -20.67 19.15
N THR A 131 22.53 -21.07 20.34
CA THR A 131 23.03 -22.44 20.58
C THR A 131 21.94 -23.48 20.40
N GLU A 132 20.73 -23.20 20.87
CA GLU A 132 19.58 -24.09 20.72
C GLU A 132 19.18 -24.18 19.24
N LEU A 133 19.14 -23.06 18.52
CA LEU A 133 18.88 -23.06 17.08
C LEU A 133 19.92 -23.90 16.32
N GLU A 134 21.20 -23.77 16.66
CA GLU A 134 22.28 -24.52 16.02
C GLU A 134 22.20 -26.02 16.31
N GLU A 135 21.92 -26.41 17.56
CA GLU A 135 21.69 -27.80 17.91
C GLU A 135 20.50 -28.40 17.15
N LEU A 136 19.46 -27.60 16.91
CA LEU A 136 18.24 -28.05 16.27
C LEU A 136 18.30 -28.05 14.74
N CYS A 137 18.96 -27.06 14.14
CA CYS A 137 19.04 -26.88 12.69
C CYS A 137 20.29 -27.53 12.06
N LEU A 138 21.41 -27.61 12.77
CA LEU A 138 22.70 -28.02 12.18
C LEU A 138 23.11 -29.47 12.48
N LEU A 139 22.48 -30.15 13.46
CA LEU A 139 22.90 -31.50 13.88
C LEU A 139 22.25 -32.67 13.13
N LYS A 140 21.25 -32.45 12.26
CA LYS A 140 20.59 -33.56 11.52
C LYS A 140 20.30 -33.21 10.06
N ASP A 141 21.25 -33.60 9.20
CA ASP A 141 21.15 -33.78 7.76
C ASP A 141 20.80 -32.55 6.88
N CYS A 142 21.89 -31.92 6.41
CA CYS A 142 22.07 -31.42 5.04
C CYS A 142 21.16 -30.31 4.52
N GLN A 143 21.01 -29.22 5.27
CA GLN A 143 20.75 -27.93 4.61
C GLN A 143 21.10 -26.74 5.52
N ASP A 144 21.89 -25.82 4.98
CA ASP A 144 22.40 -24.64 5.65
C ASP A 144 21.39 -23.49 5.55
N PHE A 145 20.15 -23.65 6.00
CA PHE A 145 19.17 -22.56 5.96
C PHE A 145 18.30 -22.49 7.21
N VAL A 146 17.82 -21.29 7.54
CA VAL A 146 16.84 -21.04 8.61
C VAL A 146 15.56 -20.47 8.00
N ARG A 147 14.40 -21.03 8.37
CA ARG A 147 13.07 -20.57 7.90
C ARG A 147 12.22 -20.08 9.06
N ILE A 148 11.83 -18.81 9.00
CA ILE A 148 10.98 -18.13 9.97
C ILE A 148 9.68 -17.73 9.27
N ARG A 149 8.56 -18.31 9.70
CA ARG A 149 7.22 -17.87 9.28
C ARG A 149 6.70 -16.84 10.26
N CYS A 150 6.23 -15.71 9.75
CA CYS A 150 5.43 -14.75 10.49
C CYS A 150 3.96 -14.90 10.08
N ASP A 151 3.08 -15.24 11.02
CA ASP A 151 1.63 -15.18 10.83
C ASP A 151 1.15 -13.82 11.36
N VAL A 152 0.51 -13.03 10.52
CA VAL A 152 0.04 -11.66 10.83
C VAL A 152 -1.48 -11.63 10.74
N THR A 153 -2.13 -11.13 11.79
CA THR A 153 -3.56 -10.85 11.81
C THR A 153 -3.77 -9.37 12.04
N VAL A 154 -4.12 -8.64 10.97
CA VAL A 154 -4.49 -7.23 11.05
C VAL A 154 -5.90 -7.14 11.61
N ILE A 155 -6.05 -6.39 12.69
CA ILE A 155 -7.32 -6.11 13.33
C ILE A 155 -7.82 -4.80 12.74
N ARG A 156 -8.90 -4.90 11.95
CA ARG A 156 -9.65 -3.73 11.52
C ARG A 156 -10.76 -3.55 12.54
N GLU A 157 -10.58 -2.58 13.43
CA GLU A 157 -11.74 -2.10 14.16
C GLU A 157 -12.78 -1.67 13.10
N PRO A 158 -14.03 -2.12 13.20
CA PRO A 158 -15.09 -1.64 12.36
C PRO A 158 -15.33 -0.21 12.84
N HIS A 159 -14.56 0.73 12.29
CA HIS A 159 -14.73 2.13 12.59
C HIS A 159 -16.14 2.48 12.14
N PRO A 160 -17.05 2.88 13.06
CA PRO A 160 -18.31 3.45 12.65
C PRO A 160 -17.97 4.77 11.95
N GLY A 161 -17.86 4.73 10.61
CA GLY A 161 -17.52 5.90 9.79
C GLY A 161 -16.28 5.79 8.91
N ASP A 162 -15.93 4.61 8.38
CA ASP A 162 -15.05 4.55 7.20
C ASP A 162 -15.77 5.16 5.98
N THR A 163 -15.78 6.49 5.96
CA THR A 163 -16.50 7.30 4.97
C THR A 163 -15.97 7.00 3.56
N HIS A 164 -14.71 6.62 3.42
CA HIS A 164 -14.11 6.26 2.13
C HIS A 164 -14.69 4.95 1.61
N ARG A 165 -14.87 3.95 2.48
CA ARG A 165 -15.55 2.70 2.13
C ARG A 165 -17.03 2.94 1.82
N ASP A 166 -17.73 3.69 2.66
CA ASP A 166 -19.15 3.98 2.45
C ASP A 166 -19.39 4.73 1.12
N LEU A 167 -18.52 5.68 0.79
CA LEU A 167 -18.54 6.37 -0.51
C LEU A 167 -18.14 5.42 -1.67
N GLY A 168 -17.17 4.54 -1.47
CA GLY A 168 -16.83 3.50 -2.44
C GLY A 168 -18.02 2.58 -2.75
N ASP A 169 -18.73 2.14 -1.71
CA ASP A 169 -19.94 1.33 -1.82
C ASP A 169 -21.09 2.11 -2.47
N LEU A 170 -21.23 3.41 -2.17
CA LEU A 170 -22.16 4.30 -2.86
C LEU A 170 -21.88 4.36 -4.38
N LEU A 171 -20.61 4.39 -4.79
CA LEU A 171 -20.24 4.35 -6.21
C LEU A 171 -20.48 2.96 -6.82
N ALA A 172 -20.15 1.88 -6.13
CA ALA A 172 -20.15 0.53 -6.71
C ALA A 172 -21.55 -0.13 -6.72
N ASN A 173 -22.30 0.01 -5.64
CA ASN A 173 -23.45 -0.85 -5.33
C ASN A 173 -24.78 -0.10 -5.29
N GLN A 174 -24.78 1.24 -5.26
CA GLN A 174 -25.99 2.03 -5.09
C GLN A 174 -26.33 2.84 -6.34
N GLU A 175 -27.48 2.52 -6.94
CA GLU A 175 -28.01 3.24 -8.12
C GLU A 175 -28.80 4.50 -7.73
N ALA A 176 -29.42 4.50 -6.56
CA ALA A 176 -30.25 5.61 -6.10
C ALA A 176 -29.40 6.85 -5.81
N GLY A 177 -29.80 8.00 -6.38
CA GLY A 177 -29.12 9.28 -6.18
C GLY A 177 -28.08 9.63 -7.24
N ARG A 178 -27.77 8.72 -8.17
CA ARG A 178 -26.91 9.01 -9.32
C ARG A 178 -27.61 10.00 -10.26
N ASP A 179 -27.02 11.17 -10.42
CA ASP A 179 -27.63 12.34 -11.07
C ASP A 179 -26.79 12.88 -12.25
N VAL A 180 -25.70 12.20 -12.60
CA VAL A 180 -24.87 12.47 -13.79
C VAL A 180 -24.44 11.19 -14.49
N LYS A 181 -24.30 11.26 -15.81
CA LYS A 181 -23.81 10.18 -16.66
C LYS A 181 -22.64 10.66 -17.51
N PHE A 182 -21.58 9.89 -17.58
CA PHE A 182 -20.42 10.14 -18.43
C PHE A 182 -20.35 9.13 -19.56
N GLU A 183 -19.90 9.57 -20.73
CA GLU A 183 -19.54 8.73 -21.86
C GLU A 183 -18.05 8.90 -22.13
N VAL A 184 -17.28 7.82 -21.99
CA VAL A 184 -15.81 7.81 -22.09
C VAL A 184 -15.40 6.64 -22.95
N GLY A 185 -14.77 6.88 -24.10
CA GLY A 185 -14.33 5.80 -24.99
C GLY A 185 -15.43 4.83 -25.44
N GLY A 186 -16.70 5.26 -25.45
CA GLY A 186 -17.86 4.41 -25.75
C GLY A 186 -18.47 3.68 -24.55
N GLU A 187 -17.83 3.72 -23.38
CA GLU A 187 -18.37 3.20 -22.12
C GLU A 187 -19.15 4.28 -21.36
N GLN A 188 -20.15 3.85 -20.59
CA GLN A 188 -21.00 4.74 -19.81
C GLN A 188 -20.79 4.55 -18.31
N PHE A 189 -20.63 5.65 -17.60
CA PHE A 189 -20.44 5.69 -16.15
C PHE A 189 -21.50 6.58 -15.53
N THR A 190 -22.03 6.20 -14.37
CA THR A 190 -23.00 7.02 -13.63
C THR A 190 -22.43 7.33 -12.25
N ALA A 191 -22.63 8.56 -11.78
CA ALA A 191 -22.03 9.05 -10.54
C ALA A 191 -22.91 10.12 -9.86
N HIS A 192 -22.38 10.75 -8.83
CA HIS A 192 -23.07 11.76 -8.01
C HIS A 192 -22.37 13.11 -8.14
N ARG A 193 -23.05 14.11 -8.71
CA ARG A 193 -22.51 15.45 -8.98
C ARG A 193 -21.93 16.09 -7.73
N CYS A 194 -22.62 15.98 -6.60
CA CYS A 194 -22.20 16.58 -5.34
C CYS A 194 -20.86 16.01 -4.84
N VAL A 195 -20.63 14.70 -4.97
CA VAL A 195 -19.36 14.07 -4.56
C VAL A 195 -18.23 14.52 -5.48
N LEU A 196 -18.46 14.50 -6.80
CA LEU A 196 -17.47 14.95 -7.78
C LEU A 196 -17.08 16.42 -7.56
N ALA A 197 -18.08 17.29 -7.38
CA ALA A 197 -17.89 18.73 -7.18
C ALA A 197 -17.19 19.06 -5.85
N ALA A 198 -17.49 18.32 -4.78
CA ALA A 198 -16.81 18.49 -3.50
C ALA A 198 -15.31 18.16 -3.57
N ARG A 199 -14.91 17.29 -4.50
CA ARG A 199 -13.55 16.73 -4.60
C ARG A 199 -12.74 17.33 -5.74
N SER A 200 -13.38 17.97 -6.71
CA SER A 200 -12.75 18.60 -7.86
C SER A 200 -13.40 19.94 -8.17
N THR A 201 -12.61 21.02 -8.10
CA THR A 201 -13.05 22.36 -8.50
C THR A 201 -13.43 22.44 -9.97
N VAL A 202 -12.82 21.60 -10.82
CA VAL A 202 -13.16 21.49 -12.24
C VAL A 202 -14.54 20.86 -12.40
N PHE A 203 -14.83 19.74 -11.73
CA PHE A 203 -16.18 19.17 -11.75
C PHE A 203 -17.21 20.08 -11.10
N MET A 204 -16.86 20.84 -10.06
CA MET A 204 -17.75 21.87 -9.51
C MET A 204 -18.15 22.87 -10.59
N ALA A 205 -17.19 23.43 -11.32
CA ALA A 205 -17.46 24.40 -12.38
C ALA A 205 -18.21 23.78 -13.58
N GLU A 206 -17.80 22.60 -14.04
CA GLU A 206 -18.41 21.92 -15.20
C GLU A 206 -19.84 21.43 -14.91
N LEU A 207 -20.09 20.91 -13.71
CA LEU A 207 -21.37 20.32 -13.35
C LEU A 207 -22.35 21.34 -12.77
N PHE A 208 -21.89 22.35 -12.04
CA PHE A 208 -22.76 23.31 -11.36
C PHE A 208 -22.68 24.73 -11.91
N GLY A 209 -21.77 25.02 -12.85
CA GLY A 209 -21.57 26.36 -13.41
C GLY A 209 -20.66 27.23 -12.53
N GLY A 210 -20.42 28.47 -12.99
CA GLY A 210 -19.67 29.46 -12.22
C GLY A 210 -20.47 30.04 -11.04
N PRO A 211 -19.84 30.78 -10.12
CA PRO A 211 -20.53 31.45 -9.02
C PRO A 211 -21.66 32.36 -9.54
N GLY A 212 -22.92 31.99 -9.27
CA GLY A 212 -24.11 32.73 -9.71
C GLY A 212 -24.89 32.11 -10.88
N GLU A 213 -24.35 31.09 -11.54
CA GLU A 213 -25.03 30.34 -12.60
C GLU A 213 -25.48 28.97 -12.07
N LEU A 214 -26.55 28.92 -11.27
CA LEU A 214 -27.18 27.65 -10.91
C LEU A 214 -27.85 27.04 -12.14
N ASN A 215 -27.12 26.21 -12.88
CA ASN A 215 -27.69 25.42 -13.96
C ASN A 215 -28.59 24.32 -13.38
N ASN A 216 -29.88 24.66 -13.23
CA ASN A 216 -30.98 23.74 -12.93
C ASN A 216 -31.25 22.81 -14.15
N ALA A 217 -30.28 22.00 -14.54
CA ALA A 217 -30.53 20.93 -15.49
C ALA A 217 -31.15 19.74 -14.74
N ALA A 218 -32.48 19.72 -14.70
CA ALA A 218 -33.32 18.68 -14.09
C ALA A 218 -33.31 17.33 -14.84
N ASN A 219 -32.35 17.13 -15.76
CA ASN A 219 -32.17 15.91 -16.54
C ASN A 219 -30.74 15.43 -16.34
N THR A 220 -30.55 14.11 -16.13
CA THR A 220 -29.25 13.45 -16.09
C THR A 220 -28.40 13.92 -17.28
N SER A 221 -27.45 14.82 -17.03
CA SER A 221 -26.61 15.37 -18.07
C SER A 221 -25.66 14.28 -18.54
N LEU A 222 -25.73 13.94 -19.83
CA LEU A 222 -24.71 13.10 -20.47
C LEU A 222 -23.48 13.98 -20.75
N VAL A 223 -22.40 13.74 -20.02
CA VAL A 223 -21.13 14.44 -20.16
C VAL A 223 -20.17 13.57 -20.96
N ARG A 224 -19.68 14.05 -22.10
CA ARG A 224 -18.69 13.34 -22.90
C ARG A 224 -17.28 13.69 -22.46
N ILE A 225 -16.44 12.69 -22.25
CA ILE A 225 -15.02 12.87 -21.93
C ILE A 225 -14.19 12.28 -23.06
N ASP A 226 -13.64 13.19 -23.87
CA ASP A 226 -12.73 12.83 -24.96
C ASP A 226 -11.29 12.69 -24.45
N GLY A 227 -10.53 11.82 -25.11
CA GLY A 227 -9.09 11.64 -24.88
C GLY A 227 -8.70 10.95 -23.58
N MET A 228 -9.62 10.23 -22.95
CA MET A 228 -9.37 9.43 -21.75
C MET A 228 -9.80 7.98 -21.96
N GLU A 229 -8.98 7.03 -21.53
CA GLU A 229 -9.36 5.62 -21.56
C GLU A 229 -10.41 5.31 -20.48
N PRO A 230 -11.39 4.43 -20.75
CA PRO A 230 -12.44 4.09 -19.78
C PRO A 230 -11.89 3.61 -18.44
N ARG A 231 -10.84 2.78 -18.46
CA ARG A 231 -10.19 2.28 -17.24
C ARG A 231 -9.56 3.39 -16.38
N VAL A 232 -8.95 4.40 -17.03
CA VAL A 232 -8.38 5.57 -16.34
C VAL A 232 -9.49 6.38 -15.69
N PHE A 233 -10.61 6.59 -16.39
CA PHE A 233 -11.75 7.30 -15.83
C PHE A 233 -12.40 6.51 -14.67
N LYS A 234 -12.50 5.19 -14.78
CA LYS A 234 -12.98 4.32 -13.69
C LYS A 234 -12.13 4.46 -12.43
N ALA A 235 -10.80 4.44 -12.57
CA ALA A 235 -9.90 4.61 -11.43
C ALA A 235 -9.91 6.05 -10.89
N LEU A 236 -10.11 7.06 -11.74
CA LEU A 236 -10.32 8.45 -11.33
C LEU A 236 -11.57 8.56 -10.44
N LEU A 237 -12.70 7.99 -10.87
CA LEU A 237 -13.92 7.95 -10.07
C LEU A 237 -13.69 7.22 -8.74
N HIS A 238 -13.05 6.05 -8.78
CA HIS A 238 -12.71 5.31 -7.56
C HIS A 238 -11.92 6.18 -6.58
N PHE A 239 -10.88 6.88 -7.05
CA PHE A 239 -10.09 7.78 -6.23
C PHE A 239 -10.90 8.95 -5.66
N ILE A 240 -11.81 9.54 -6.44
CA ILE A 240 -12.65 10.64 -5.97
C ILE A 240 -13.49 10.22 -4.76
N TYR A 241 -14.06 9.02 -4.80
CA TYR A 241 -14.93 8.48 -3.74
C TYR A 241 -14.16 7.92 -2.54
N THR A 242 -13.04 7.25 -2.78
CA THR A 242 -12.33 6.47 -1.74
C THR A 242 -11.03 7.11 -1.28
N ASP A 243 -10.55 8.15 -1.96
CA ASP A 243 -9.21 8.72 -1.76
C ASP A 243 -8.09 7.67 -1.85
N SER A 244 -8.36 6.53 -2.51
CA SER A 244 -7.46 5.39 -2.62
C SER A 244 -7.11 5.11 -4.08
N PHE A 245 -5.84 4.83 -4.30
CA PHE A 245 -5.35 4.36 -5.59
C PHE A 245 -5.66 2.87 -5.71
N SER A 246 -6.57 2.51 -6.62
CA SER A 246 -6.86 1.10 -6.87
C SER A 246 -5.63 0.46 -7.52
N GLU A 247 -4.95 -0.42 -6.78
CA GLU A 247 -3.89 -1.26 -7.35
C GLU A 247 -4.56 -2.24 -8.32
N VAL A 248 -4.57 -1.91 -9.61
CA VAL A 248 -4.94 -2.86 -10.65
C VAL A 248 -3.78 -3.84 -10.76
N ASP A 249 -4.03 -5.11 -10.43
CA ASP A 249 -3.04 -6.18 -10.50
C ASP A 249 -2.78 -6.55 -11.96
N GLU A 250 -2.04 -5.67 -12.64
CA GLU A 250 -1.61 -5.80 -14.02
C GLU A 250 -0.08 -5.71 -14.06
N GLY A 251 0.57 -6.31 -15.07
CA GLY A 251 2.04 -6.28 -15.19
C GLY A 251 2.62 -4.86 -15.20
N ASP A 252 3.93 -4.73 -14.94
CA ASP A 252 4.58 -3.42 -14.71
C ASP A 252 4.34 -2.39 -15.82
N ASP A 253 4.41 -2.77 -17.10
CA ASP A 253 4.13 -1.88 -18.23
C ASP A 253 2.73 -1.28 -18.17
N ASN A 254 1.77 -2.07 -17.69
CA ASN A 254 0.38 -1.67 -17.60
C ASN A 254 0.14 -0.73 -16.41
N LYS A 255 0.86 -0.94 -15.30
CA LYS A 255 0.88 -0.03 -14.15
C LYS A 255 1.46 1.34 -14.53
N VAL A 256 2.55 1.37 -15.30
CA VAL A 256 3.14 2.62 -15.78
C VAL A 256 2.15 3.36 -16.68
N ALA A 257 1.58 2.70 -17.69
CA ALA A 257 0.59 3.31 -18.58
C ALA A 257 -0.63 3.86 -17.80
N MET A 258 -1.10 3.11 -16.81
CA MET A 258 -2.20 3.53 -15.95
C MET A 258 -1.85 4.76 -15.10
N ALA A 259 -0.65 4.80 -14.50
CA ALA A 259 -0.17 5.94 -13.72
C ALA A 259 0.01 7.19 -14.60
N GLN A 260 0.50 7.04 -15.83
CA GLN A 260 0.61 8.14 -16.79
C GLN A 260 -0.78 8.71 -17.17
N GLY A 261 -1.74 7.83 -17.44
CA GLY A 261 -3.13 8.21 -17.73
C GLY A 261 -3.79 8.92 -16.54
N LEU A 262 -3.61 8.39 -15.33
CA LEU A 262 -4.14 9.00 -14.11
C LEU A 262 -3.45 10.31 -13.75
N LEU A 263 -2.15 10.47 -14.01
CA LEU A 263 -1.47 11.75 -13.85
C LEU A 263 -2.10 12.83 -14.74
N ALA A 264 -2.37 12.50 -16.00
CA ALA A 264 -3.05 13.41 -16.93
C ALA A 264 -4.49 13.71 -16.51
N ALA A 265 -5.23 12.71 -16.02
CA ALA A 265 -6.59 12.88 -15.52
C ALA A 265 -6.63 13.73 -14.24
N ALA A 266 -5.70 13.49 -13.31
CA ALA A 266 -5.59 14.22 -12.06
C ALA A 266 -5.29 15.70 -12.30
N ASP A 267 -4.38 15.99 -13.22
CA ASP A 267 -4.08 17.36 -13.65
C ASP A 267 -5.31 18.01 -14.32
N ARG A 268 -5.98 17.31 -15.24
CA ARG A 268 -7.20 17.80 -15.92
C ARG A 268 -8.31 18.17 -14.94
N TYR A 269 -8.50 17.40 -13.87
CA TYR A 269 -9.58 17.58 -12.90
C TYR A 269 -9.14 18.21 -11.58
N GLY A 270 -7.91 18.74 -11.49
CA GLY A 270 -7.41 19.47 -10.32
C GLY A 270 -7.27 18.61 -9.05
N LEU A 271 -6.97 17.31 -9.19
CA LEU A 271 -6.80 16.37 -8.09
C LEU A 271 -5.33 16.27 -7.67
N GLU A 272 -4.84 17.26 -6.92
CA GLU A 272 -3.42 17.38 -6.60
C GLU A 272 -2.84 16.17 -5.84
N ARG A 273 -3.60 15.58 -4.91
CA ARG A 273 -3.15 14.38 -4.18
C ARG A 273 -2.95 13.18 -5.11
N LEU A 274 -3.88 12.93 -6.04
CA LEU A 274 -3.73 11.86 -7.03
C LEU A 274 -2.53 12.12 -7.95
N LYS A 275 -2.34 13.39 -8.34
CA LYS A 275 -1.22 13.82 -9.18
C LYS A 275 0.13 13.52 -8.51
N MET A 276 0.26 13.79 -7.21
CA MET A 276 1.43 13.43 -6.42
C MET A 276 1.64 11.92 -6.35
N VAL A 277 0.59 11.14 -6.05
CA VAL A 277 0.66 9.66 -5.98
C VAL A 277 1.13 9.07 -7.31
N CYS A 278 0.57 9.53 -8.44
CA CYS A 278 0.99 9.06 -9.76
C CYS A 278 2.43 9.47 -10.08
N GLY A 279 2.83 10.70 -9.72
CA GLY A 279 4.20 11.16 -9.88
C GLY A 279 5.21 10.31 -9.11
N ASP A 280 4.89 9.95 -7.87
CA ASP A 280 5.73 9.12 -7.01
C ASP A 280 5.87 7.70 -7.55
N MET A 281 4.77 7.10 -8.01
CA MET A 281 4.81 5.79 -8.67
C MET A 281 5.69 5.84 -9.92
N LEU A 282 5.55 6.86 -10.77
CA LEU A 282 6.35 6.97 -11.99
C LEU A 282 7.84 7.18 -11.70
N CYS A 283 8.23 7.74 -10.54
CA CYS A 283 9.63 7.86 -10.17
C CYS A 283 10.32 6.49 -9.99
N SER A 284 9.60 5.45 -9.55
CA SER A 284 10.18 4.12 -9.34
C SER A 284 10.39 3.32 -10.63
N TYR A 285 9.91 3.83 -11.76
CA TYR A 285 9.99 3.17 -13.08
C TYR A 285 10.83 3.98 -14.09
N ILE A 286 11.61 4.96 -13.62
CA ILE A 286 12.53 5.69 -14.49
C ILE A 286 13.72 4.80 -14.85
N ASP A 287 13.92 4.59 -16.14
CA ASP A 287 15.08 3.90 -16.71
C ASP A 287 15.59 4.62 -17.98
N GLU A 288 16.63 4.06 -18.61
CA GLU A 288 17.23 4.63 -19.82
C GLU A 288 16.24 4.78 -20.99
N ALA A 289 15.27 3.87 -21.09
CA ALA A 289 14.29 3.87 -22.19
C ALA A 289 13.15 4.87 -21.95
N THR A 290 12.81 5.17 -20.69
CA THR A 290 11.62 5.91 -20.29
C THR A 290 11.92 7.31 -19.74
N ALA A 291 13.14 7.62 -19.34
CA ALA A 291 13.48 8.89 -18.67
C ALA A 291 13.05 10.13 -19.47
N LEU A 292 13.25 10.14 -20.79
CA LEU A 292 12.90 11.29 -21.64
C LEU A 292 11.39 11.45 -21.83
N THR A 293 10.66 10.37 -22.06
CA THR A 293 9.20 10.41 -22.24
C THR A 293 8.50 10.76 -20.93
N THR A 294 8.97 10.22 -19.81
CA THR A 294 8.49 10.56 -18.45
C THR A 294 8.80 12.01 -18.08
N LEU A 295 9.98 12.54 -18.45
CA LEU A 295 10.30 13.96 -18.26
C LEU A 295 9.37 14.89 -19.05
N GLN A 296 9.06 14.55 -20.30
CA GLN A 296 8.10 15.30 -21.13
C GLN A 296 6.71 15.30 -20.49
N LEU A 297 6.26 14.14 -20.01
CA LEU A 297 4.99 14.00 -19.31
C LEU A 297 4.95 14.84 -18.03
N ALA A 298 6.01 14.78 -17.21
CA ALA A 298 6.13 15.54 -15.98
C ALA A 298 6.05 17.05 -16.22
N ARG A 299 6.70 17.55 -17.28
CA ARG A 299 6.62 18.96 -17.69
C ARG A 299 5.22 19.34 -18.16
N LYS A 300 4.62 18.50 -19.01
CA LYS A 300 3.27 18.73 -19.57
C LYS A 300 2.24 18.90 -18.46
N HIS A 301 2.33 18.07 -17.42
CA HIS A 301 1.39 18.08 -16.30
C HIS A 301 1.93 18.81 -15.08
N GLY A 302 3.03 19.57 -15.15
CA GLY A 302 3.55 20.33 -14.01
C GLY A 302 3.89 19.49 -12.76
N CYS A 303 4.28 18.23 -12.92
CA CYS A 303 4.69 17.36 -11.82
C CYS A 303 6.17 17.62 -11.47
N HIS A 304 6.41 18.50 -10.48
CA HIS A 304 7.77 18.96 -10.14
C HIS A 304 8.70 17.84 -9.66
N LYS A 305 8.24 17.00 -8.72
CA LYS A 305 9.04 15.91 -8.16
C LYS A 305 9.47 14.89 -9.23
N LEU A 306 8.54 14.48 -10.09
CA LEU A 306 8.84 13.57 -11.21
C LEU A 306 9.81 14.21 -12.22
N LYS A 307 9.66 15.51 -12.51
CA LYS A 307 10.59 16.26 -13.36
C LYS A 307 12.01 16.28 -12.78
N GLU A 308 12.14 16.53 -11.48
CA GLU A 308 13.43 16.55 -10.79
C GLU A 308 14.09 15.17 -10.80
N ALA A 309 13.33 14.11 -10.51
CA ALA A 309 13.81 12.74 -10.56
C ALA A 309 14.33 12.36 -11.95
N CYS A 310 13.56 12.66 -13.02
CA CYS A 310 14.00 12.39 -14.39
C CYS A 310 15.23 13.22 -14.77
N THR A 311 15.29 14.49 -14.36
CA THR A 311 16.43 15.38 -14.68
C THR A 311 17.70 14.88 -14.00
N LYS A 312 17.60 14.45 -12.75
CA LYS A 312 18.71 13.84 -12.01
C LYS A 312 19.19 12.57 -12.72
N PHE A 313 18.28 11.65 -13.03
CA PHE A 313 18.62 10.41 -13.72
C PHE A 313 19.35 10.64 -15.04
N VAL A 314 18.85 11.57 -15.88
CA VAL A 314 19.49 11.90 -17.16
C VAL A 314 20.89 12.49 -16.96
N ASN A 315 21.08 13.34 -15.95
CA ASN A 315 22.41 13.91 -15.66
C ASN A 315 23.39 12.84 -15.16
N ASP A 316 22.93 11.91 -14.33
CA ASP A 316 23.75 10.81 -13.81
C ASP A 316 24.21 9.90 -14.97
N VAL A 317 23.30 9.52 -15.88
CA VAL A 317 23.65 8.73 -17.10
C VAL A 317 24.64 9.47 -17.99
N LEU A 318 24.47 10.78 -18.20
CA LEU A 318 25.39 11.58 -19.01
C LEU A 318 26.78 11.71 -18.37
N ALA A 319 26.85 11.76 -17.04
CA ALA A 319 28.11 11.80 -16.31
C ALA A 319 28.90 10.49 -16.47
N ASP A 320 28.22 9.35 -16.48
CA ASP A 320 28.85 8.04 -16.67
C ASP A 320 29.37 7.84 -18.10
N VAL A 321 28.63 8.30 -19.12
CA VAL A 321 29.06 8.22 -20.53
C VAL A 321 30.27 9.12 -20.81
N GLY A 322 30.43 10.23 -20.09
CA GLY A 322 31.56 11.16 -20.23
C GLY A 322 32.87 10.70 -19.58
N GLN A 323 32.87 9.58 -18.86
CA GLN A 323 34.06 9.00 -18.21
C GLN A 323 34.70 7.83 -18.99
N VAL A 324 34.16 7.51 -20.18
CA VAL A 324 34.68 6.49 -21.12
C VAL A 324 35.37 7.17 -22.30
#